data_AF-A0A157SBJ6-F1
#
_entry.id   AF-A0A157SBJ6-F1
#
_cell.length_a   1.000
_cell.length_b   1.000
_cell.length_c   1.000
_cell.angle_alpha   90.00
_cell.angle_beta   90.00
_cell.angle_gamma   90.00
#
_symmetry.space_group_name_H-M   'P 1'
#
loop_
_entity.id
_entity.type
_entity.pdbx_description
1 polymer ?
#
loop_
_entity_poly.entity_id
_entity_poly.type
_entity_poly.pdbx_seq_one_letter_code
_entity_poly.pdbx_strand_id
1 'polypeptide(L)'
;MPSASKARATRHYYDSAFKSDAVKILPNEYYVTTTHENLMLSTVLGSCVAACLRDPVTGVGGMNHFMLPEGDASSPASATMRYGSFAMEVLINELIKAGAARERLEAKVFGGGAVLSAMQQLNIGERNGQFVLSYLKMEGIPVLAQDLGDIHARRINFFPQEGRVMVRRMAPHHQKGEVLIAKREEAAAEFVQSETRAPQNVERFDKPAGGMKVERFDKPAGGMKVERFDKPATPSPMRVERFDKAKS
;
A
#
# COMPACT_ATOMS: atom_id res chain seq x y z
N MET A 1 6.25 10.27 9.97
CA MET A 1 5.67 8.94 9.76
C MET A 1 5.26 8.38 11.11
N PRO A 2 3.98 8.03 11.31
CA PRO A 2 3.53 7.43 12.56
C PRO A 2 4.28 6.13 12.82
N SER A 3 4.65 5.87 14.07
CA SER A 3 5.22 4.56 14.47
C SER A 3 4.23 3.45 14.13
N ALA A 4 4.73 2.30 13.69
CA ALA A 4 3.93 1.12 13.39
C ALA A 4 3.00 0.73 14.56
N SER A 5 3.39 0.99 15.81
CA SER A 5 2.52 0.73 16.97
C SER A 5 1.30 1.64 17.05
N LYS A 6 1.41 2.90 16.60
CA LYS A 6 0.32 3.89 16.65
C LYS A 6 -0.70 3.69 15.52
N ALA A 7 -0.28 3.12 14.40
CA ALA A 7 -1.14 2.86 13.24
C ALA A 7 -1.93 1.53 13.34
N ARG A 8 -1.73 0.74 14.40
CA ARG A 8 -2.50 -0.50 14.60
C ARG A 8 -3.93 -0.18 15.03
N ALA A 9 -4.92 -0.71 14.31
CA ALA A 9 -6.33 -0.51 14.62
C ALA A 9 -6.69 -1.13 16.00
N THR A 10 -7.53 -0.42 16.77
CA THR A 10 -7.93 -0.82 18.13
C THR A 10 -9.44 -0.98 18.29
N ARG A 11 -10.21 -0.79 17.22
CA ARG A 11 -11.68 -0.74 17.27
C ARG A 11 -12.28 -2.13 17.07
N HIS A 12 -12.22 -2.92 18.13
CA HIS A 12 -12.87 -4.23 18.21
C HIS A 12 -14.39 -4.08 18.38
N TYR A 13 -15.16 -4.92 17.71
CA TYR A 13 -16.61 -5.03 17.85
C TYR A 13 -17.09 -6.41 17.43
N TYR A 14 -18.31 -6.79 17.84
CA TYR A 14 -18.95 -8.01 17.36
C TYR A 14 -19.91 -7.68 16.20
N ASP A 15 -19.76 -8.38 15.08
CA ASP A 15 -20.67 -8.25 13.94
C ASP A 15 -21.74 -9.35 14.01
N SER A 16 -22.98 -8.97 14.29
CA SER A 16 -24.08 -9.93 14.45
C SER A 16 -24.53 -10.58 13.14
N ALA A 17 -24.30 -9.95 11.99
CA ALA A 17 -24.67 -10.50 10.68
C ALA A 17 -23.70 -11.63 10.29
N PHE A 18 -22.41 -11.47 10.57
CA PHE A 18 -21.40 -12.49 10.34
C PHE A 18 -21.14 -13.40 11.54
N LYS A 19 -21.75 -13.10 12.70
CA LYS A 19 -21.55 -13.81 13.97
C LYS A 19 -20.06 -13.96 14.34
N SER A 20 -19.29 -12.90 14.11
CA SER A 20 -17.83 -12.90 14.24
C SER A 20 -17.37 -11.69 15.05
N ASP A 21 -16.34 -11.90 15.86
CA ASP A 21 -15.52 -10.79 16.36
C ASP A 21 -14.82 -10.12 15.19
N ALA A 22 -14.72 -8.79 15.25
CA ALA A 22 -14.26 -7.99 14.15
C ALA A 22 -13.43 -6.79 14.59
N VAL A 23 -12.53 -6.36 13.71
CA VAL A 23 -11.75 -5.13 13.87
C VAL A 23 -12.09 -4.18 12.74
N LYS A 24 -12.51 -2.96 13.09
CA LYS A 24 -12.73 -1.90 12.11
C LYS A 24 -11.44 -1.15 11.84
N ILE A 25 -10.98 -1.22 10.59
CA ILE A 25 -9.79 -0.52 10.12
C ILE A 25 -10.21 0.81 9.49
N LEU A 26 -9.71 1.92 10.03
CA LEU A 26 -9.92 3.26 9.48
C LEU A 26 -8.76 3.67 8.56
N PRO A 27 -8.89 4.76 7.79
CA PRO A 27 -7.78 5.26 7.00
C PRO A 27 -6.50 5.44 7.83
N ASN A 28 -5.37 5.08 7.22
CA ASN A 28 -4.02 5.11 7.78
C ASN A 28 -3.78 4.10 8.91
N GLU A 29 -4.66 3.11 9.05
CA GLU A 29 -4.50 2.01 10.00
C GLU A 29 -4.24 0.68 9.30
N TYR A 30 -3.71 -0.25 10.08
CA TYR A 30 -3.59 -1.65 9.70
C TYR A 30 -3.94 -2.57 10.88
N TYR A 31 -4.18 -3.85 10.58
CA TYR A 31 -4.29 -4.89 11.58
C TYR A 31 -3.75 -6.21 11.04
N VAL A 32 -3.11 -6.97 11.91
CA VAL A 32 -2.63 -8.34 11.64
C VAL A 32 -3.27 -9.27 12.68
N THR A 33 -3.86 -10.36 12.20
CA THR A 33 -4.38 -11.44 13.02
C THR A 33 -3.31 -12.50 13.22
N THR A 34 -3.37 -13.20 14.35
CA THR A 34 -2.54 -14.37 14.62
C THR A 34 -3.25 -15.66 14.20
N THR A 35 -2.51 -16.78 14.12
CA THR A 35 -3.01 -18.10 13.65
C THR A 35 -4.28 -18.60 14.35
N HIS A 36 -4.50 -18.21 15.61
CA HIS A 36 -5.62 -18.70 16.43
C HIS A 36 -6.77 -17.70 16.54
N GLU A 37 -6.65 -16.53 15.93
CA GLU A 37 -7.69 -15.51 15.95
C GLU A 37 -8.66 -15.70 14.79
N ASN A 38 -9.89 -16.11 15.10
CA ASN A 38 -10.99 -16.07 14.15
C ASN A 38 -11.62 -14.67 14.13
N LEU A 39 -10.89 -13.70 13.56
CA LEU A 39 -11.29 -12.29 13.49
C LEU A 39 -11.62 -11.86 12.05
N MET A 40 -12.70 -11.11 11.92
CA MET A 40 -13.05 -10.43 10.66
C MET A 40 -12.45 -9.01 10.63
N LEU A 41 -11.74 -8.65 9.57
CA LEU A 41 -11.25 -7.29 9.38
C LEU A 41 -12.21 -6.54 8.45
N SER A 42 -12.75 -5.40 8.90
CA SER A 42 -13.78 -4.66 8.16
C SER A 42 -13.35 -3.23 7.87
N THR A 43 -13.62 -2.77 6.65
CA THR A 43 -13.44 -1.36 6.30
C THR A 43 -14.40 -0.90 5.18
N VAL A 44 -14.50 0.42 5.01
CA VAL A 44 -15.28 1.07 3.95
C VAL A 44 -14.33 1.94 3.14
N LEU A 45 -14.33 1.75 1.83
CA LEU A 45 -13.39 2.35 0.89
C LEU A 45 -14.14 3.20 -0.12
N GLY A 46 -13.71 4.45 -0.28
CA GLY A 46 -13.93 5.24 -1.49
C GLY A 46 -12.63 5.28 -2.31
N SER A 47 -11.95 6.42 -2.32
CA SER A 47 -10.68 6.64 -3.03
C SER A 47 -9.49 5.92 -2.39
N CYS A 48 -9.54 5.62 -1.09
CA CYS A 48 -8.56 4.78 -0.41
C CYS A 48 -8.48 3.36 -1.00
N VAL A 49 -7.36 2.69 -0.73
CA VAL A 49 -7.17 1.28 -1.08
C VAL A 49 -6.85 0.47 0.18
N ALA A 50 -7.36 -0.76 0.22
CA ALA A 50 -6.99 -1.76 1.20
C ALA A 50 -6.28 -2.93 0.52
N ALA A 51 -5.12 -3.31 1.04
CA ALA A 51 -4.46 -4.56 0.73
C ALA A 51 -4.74 -5.57 1.85
N CYS A 52 -5.33 -6.70 1.47
CA CYS A 52 -5.51 -7.88 2.31
C CYS A 52 -4.41 -8.87 1.98
N LEU A 53 -3.51 -9.14 2.92
CA LEU A 53 -2.39 -10.07 2.75
C LEU A 53 -2.56 -11.26 3.69
N ARG A 54 -2.12 -12.44 3.25
CA ARG A 54 -2.23 -13.68 4.03
C ARG A 54 -1.13 -14.67 3.67
N ASP A 55 -0.66 -15.44 4.65
CA ASP A 55 0.05 -16.69 4.41
C ASP A 55 -0.96 -17.86 4.52
N PRO A 56 -1.20 -18.61 3.42
CA PRO A 56 -2.23 -19.61 3.40
C PRO A 56 -1.96 -20.84 4.26
N VAL A 57 -0.70 -21.08 4.60
CA VAL A 57 -0.29 -22.26 5.40
C VAL A 57 -0.47 -21.99 6.88
N THR A 58 -0.10 -20.80 7.36
CA THR A 58 -0.23 -20.45 8.78
C THR A 58 -1.59 -19.87 9.11
N GLY A 59 -2.32 -19.35 8.12
CA GLY A 59 -3.59 -18.63 8.33
C GLY A 59 -3.41 -17.23 8.92
N VAL A 60 -2.16 -16.79 9.13
CA VAL A 60 -1.83 -15.42 9.52
C VAL A 60 -2.18 -14.50 8.34
N GLY A 61 -2.90 -13.43 8.64
CA GLY A 61 -3.23 -12.44 7.63
C GLY A 61 -3.56 -11.10 8.23
N GLY A 62 -3.73 -10.11 7.37
CA GLY A 62 -3.85 -8.73 7.80
C GLY A 62 -4.37 -7.86 6.69
N MET A 63 -4.81 -6.67 7.08
CA MET A 63 -5.35 -5.68 6.17
C MET A 63 -4.84 -4.31 6.56
N ASN A 64 -4.44 -3.52 5.58
CA ASN A 64 -4.24 -2.08 5.75
C ASN A 64 -5.37 -1.30 5.08
N HIS A 65 -5.45 -0.02 5.38
CA HIS A 65 -6.29 0.95 4.69
C HIS A 65 -5.46 2.20 4.52
N PHE A 66 -4.94 2.43 3.32
CA PHE A 66 -4.08 3.59 3.06
C PHE A 66 -4.70 4.52 2.02
N MET A 67 -4.32 5.79 2.13
CA MET A 67 -4.53 6.82 1.13
C MET A 67 -3.19 7.47 0.84
N LEU A 68 -2.87 7.63 -0.44
CA LEU A 68 -1.66 8.36 -0.80
C LEU A 68 -1.91 9.88 -0.64
N PRO A 69 -0.91 10.65 -0.19
CA PRO A 69 -1.03 12.11 -0.17
C PRO A 69 -1.19 12.65 -1.59
N GLU A 70 -1.79 13.84 -1.67
CA GLU A 70 -1.63 14.66 -2.87
C GLU A 70 -0.14 14.97 -3.07
N GLY A 71 0.33 14.78 -4.29
CA GLY A 71 1.72 15.05 -4.61
C GLY A 71 1.96 16.56 -4.65
N ASP A 72 3.09 17.03 -4.11
CA ASP A 72 3.48 18.43 -4.29
C ASP A 72 3.79 18.70 -5.80
N ALA A 73 3.54 19.89 -6.32
CA ALA A 73 3.71 20.20 -7.74
C ALA A 73 5.17 20.11 -8.25
N SER A 74 6.16 20.02 -7.35
CA SER A 74 7.60 19.95 -7.62
C SER A 74 8.23 18.55 -7.43
N SER A 75 7.62 17.64 -6.65
CA SER A 75 8.01 16.22 -6.52
C SER A 75 6.82 15.31 -6.15
N PRO A 76 5.76 15.24 -6.97
CA PRO A 76 4.50 14.62 -6.57
C PRO A 76 4.62 13.11 -6.35
N ALA A 77 5.57 12.45 -7.01
CA ALA A 77 5.78 11.01 -6.93
C ALA A 77 6.48 10.58 -5.63
N SER A 78 7.45 11.34 -5.12
CA SER A 78 8.36 10.84 -4.08
C SER A 78 7.68 10.71 -2.71
N ALA A 79 6.97 11.73 -2.24
CA ALA A 79 6.27 11.69 -0.96
C ALA A 79 5.10 10.69 -0.96
N THR A 80 4.37 10.67 -2.07
CA THR A 80 3.27 9.73 -2.34
C THR A 80 3.74 8.28 -2.23
N MET A 81 4.75 7.91 -3.02
CA MET A 81 5.29 6.55 -3.02
C MET A 81 5.86 6.16 -1.64
N ARG A 82 6.57 7.08 -0.96
CA ARG A 82 7.10 6.79 0.39
C ARG A 82 6.01 6.41 1.38
N TYR A 83 4.86 7.09 1.36
CA TYR A 83 3.77 6.80 2.27
C TYR A 83 3.11 5.45 1.98
N GLY A 84 2.76 5.21 0.72
CA GLY A 84 2.19 3.93 0.30
C GLY A 84 3.13 2.77 0.60
N SER A 85 4.43 2.93 0.31
CA SER A 85 5.44 1.91 0.57
C SER A 85 5.57 1.64 2.06
N PHE A 86 5.56 2.68 2.90
CA PHE A 86 5.57 2.52 4.34
C PHE A 86 4.37 1.72 4.85
N ALA A 87 3.15 2.02 4.39
CA ALA A 87 1.94 1.32 4.82
C ALA A 87 1.94 -0.17 4.41
N MET A 88 2.47 -0.49 3.24
CA MET A 88 2.62 -1.88 2.78
C MET A 88 3.74 -2.61 3.52
N GLU A 89 4.88 -1.97 3.72
CA GLU A 89 6.04 -2.53 4.41
C GLU A 89 5.72 -2.84 5.88
N VAL A 90 5.02 -1.93 6.57
CA VAL A 90 4.56 -2.17 7.94
C VAL A 90 3.67 -3.41 7.99
N LEU A 91 2.69 -3.53 7.09
CA LEU A 91 1.80 -4.69 7.06
C LEU A 91 2.57 -6.00 6.84
N ILE A 92 3.46 -6.04 5.85
CA ILE A 92 4.26 -7.23 5.53
C ILE A 92 5.16 -7.62 6.71
N ASN A 93 5.84 -6.66 7.32
CA ASN A 93 6.73 -6.91 8.44
C ASN A 93 5.98 -7.43 9.68
N GLU A 94 4.80 -6.89 9.98
CA GLU A 94 3.97 -7.37 11.08
C GLU A 94 3.39 -8.77 10.81
N LEU A 95 3.07 -9.11 9.56
CA LEU A 95 2.70 -10.47 9.17
C LEU A 95 3.84 -11.46 9.42
N ILE A 96 5.06 -11.09 9.01
CA ILE A 96 6.24 -11.94 9.21
C ILE A 96 6.52 -12.14 10.71
N LYS A 97 6.41 -11.07 11.52
CA LYS A 97 6.52 -11.17 12.98
C LYS A 97 5.46 -12.06 13.61
N ALA A 98 4.26 -12.10 13.03
CA ALA A 98 3.18 -12.98 13.46
C ALA A 98 3.35 -14.43 12.96
N GLY A 99 4.40 -14.73 12.18
CA GLY A 99 4.75 -16.08 11.73
C GLY A 99 4.43 -16.38 10.26
N ALA A 100 4.04 -15.39 9.46
CA ALA A 100 3.86 -15.57 8.02
C ALA A 100 5.22 -15.71 7.30
N ALA A 101 5.28 -16.57 6.30
CA ALA A 101 6.40 -16.66 5.37
C ALA A 101 6.19 -15.71 4.20
N ARG A 102 7.17 -14.83 3.94
CA ARG A 102 7.07 -13.76 2.93
C ARG A 102 6.79 -14.31 1.53
N GLU A 103 7.47 -15.39 1.16
CA GLU A 103 7.38 -16.08 -0.12
C GLU A 103 6.03 -16.78 -0.34
N ARG A 104 5.23 -16.96 0.71
CA ARG A 104 3.88 -17.55 0.63
C ARG A 104 2.77 -16.51 0.67
N LEU A 105 3.10 -15.23 0.82
CA LEU A 105 2.07 -14.20 0.92
C LEU A 105 1.24 -14.14 -0.36
N GLU A 106 -0.07 -14.12 -0.19
CA GLU A 106 -1.06 -13.87 -1.23
C GLU A 106 -1.80 -12.57 -0.95
N ALA A 107 -2.16 -11.83 -2.00
CA ALA A 107 -2.81 -10.54 -1.88
C ALA A 107 -4.22 -10.52 -2.50
N LYS A 108 -5.11 -9.75 -1.87
CA LYS A 108 -6.37 -9.30 -2.46
C LYS A 108 -6.53 -7.79 -2.22
N VAL A 109 -6.89 -7.03 -3.25
CA VAL A 109 -6.87 -5.56 -3.18
C VAL A 109 -8.21 -4.95 -3.58
N PHE A 110 -8.66 -3.94 -2.84
CA PHE A 110 -9.98 -3.34 -3.01
C PHE A 110 -9.93 -1.83 -2.81
N GLY A 111 -10.87 -1.10 -3.41
CA GLY A 111 -11.04 0.34 -3.21
C GLY A 111 -10.68 1.15 -4.46
N GLY A 112 -10.03 2.30 -4.30
CA GLY A 112 -9.62 3.16 -5.42
C GLY A 112 -10.79 3.74 -6.21
N GLY A 113 -11.99 3.80 -5.60
CA GLY A 113 -13.20 4.31 -6.22
C GLY A 113 -13.23 5.84 -6.26
N ALA A 114 -13.93 6.38 -7.25
CA ALA A 114 -14.08 7.82 -7.45
C ALA A 114 -15.45 8.25 -6.92
N VAL A 115 -15.63 8.20 -5.59
CA VAL A 115 -16.94 8.36 -4.92
C VAL A 115 -17.37 9.83 -4.80
N LEU A 116 -16.41 10.75 -4.74
CA LEU A 116 -16.65 12.18 -4.55
C LEU A 116 -16.20 12.97 -5.75
N SER A 117 -16.97 13.97 -6.15
CA SER A 117 -16.70 14.83 -7.31
C SER A 117 -15.34 15.53 -7.21
N ALA A 118 -14.94 15.96 -6.00
CA ALA A 118 -13.62 16.55 -5.77
C ALA A 118 -12.47 15.54 -5.94
N MET A 119 -12.67 14.29 -5.52
CA MET A 119 -11.68 13.22 -5.63
C MET A 119 -11.60 12.64 -7.05
N GLN A 120 -12.70 12.69 -7.80
CA GLN A 120 -12.74 12.40 -9.24
C GLN A 120 -11.85 13.38 -10.02
N GLN A 121 -11.88 14.67 -9.68
CA GLN A 121 -11.05 15.68 -10.34
C GLN A 121 -9.54 15.48 -10.11
N LEU A 122 -9.16 14.83 -9.00
CA LEU A 122 -7.77 14.62 -8.60
C LEU A 122 -7.24 13.19 -8.91
N ASN A 123 -8.06 12.32 -9.50
CA ASN A 123 -7.73 10.93 -9.86
C ASN A 123 -7.03 10.13 -8.73
N ILE A 124 -7.36 10.42 -7.46
CA ILE A 124 -6.66 9.84 -6.29
C ILE A 124 -6.88 8.32 -6.23
N GLY A 125 -8.13 7.87 -6.46
CA GLY A 125 -8.47 6.45 -6.42
C GLY A 125 -7.69 5.62 -7.44
N GLU A 126 -7.54 6.12 -8.66
CA GLU A 126 -6.77 5.47 -9.72
C GLU A 126 -5.28 5.36 -9.34
N ARG A 127 -4.69 6.44 -8.83
CA ARG A 127 -3.29 6.46 -8.38
C ARG A 127 -3.05 5.47 -7.24
N ASN A 128 -3.95 5.41 -6.27
CA ASN A 128 -3.86 4.45 -5.16
C ASN A 128 -3.92 2.99 -5.66
N GLY A 129 -4.83 2.71 -6.62
CA GLY A 129 -4.96 1.40 -7.25
C GLY A 129 -3.72 1.01 -8.06
N GLN A 130 -3.20 1.90 -8.90
CA GLN A 130 -1.99 1.65 -9.68
C GLN A 130 -0.77 1.43 -8.79
N PHE A 131 -0.65 2.21 -7.70
CA PHE A 131 0.42 2.07 -6.72
C PHE A 131 0.41 0.67 -6.09
N VAL A 132 -0.72 0.19 -5.56
CA VAL A 132 -0.76 -1.10 -4.85
C VAL A 132 -0.40 -2.26 -5.77
N LEU A 133 -0.88 -2.23 -7.02
CA LEU A 133 -0.59 -3.26 -8.01
C LEU A 133 0.89 -3.28 -8.39
N SER A 134 1.48 -2.08 -8.58
CA SER A 134 2.90 -1.95 -8.89
C SER A 134 3.77 -2.41 -7.73
N TYR A 135 3.43 -2.02 -6.49
CA TYR A 135 4.15 -2.42 -5.28
C TYR A 135 4.13 -3.95 -5.10
N LEU A 136 2.96 -4.58 -5.16
CA LEU A 136 2.83 -6.03 -5.00
C LEU A 136 3.57 -6.81 -6.09
N LYS A 137 3.55 -6.31 -7.33
CA LYS A 137 4.32 -6.89 -8.43
C LYS A 137 5.83 -6.80 -8.19
N MET A 138 6.33 -5.68 -7.67
CA MET A 138 7.76 -5.52 -7.35
C MET A 138 8.19 -6.43 -6.19
N GLU A 139 7.34 -6.61 -5.18
CA GLU A 139 7.60 -7.51 -4.05
C GLU A 139 7.39 -9.00 -4.38
N GLY A 140 6.91 -9.32 -5.60
CA GLY A 140 6.65 -10.70 -6.01
C GLY A 140 5.44 -11.35 -5.32
N ILE A 141 4.53 -10.55 -4.76
CA ILE A 141 3.33 -11.04 -4.05
C ILE A 141 2.17 -11.15 -5.05
N PRO A 142 1.65 -12.36 -5.34
CA PRO A 142 0.56 -12.54 -6.30
C PRO A 142 -0.75 -11.93 -5.82
N VAL A 143 -1.42 -11.19 -6.70
CA VAL A 143 -2.79 -10.68 -6.49
C VAL A 143 -3.79 -11.73 -6.98
N LEU A 144 -4.48 -12.39 -6.05
CA LEU A 144 -5.45 -13.43 -6.36
C LEU A 144 -6.84 -12.89 -6.69
N ALA A 145 -7.18 -11.70 -6.19
CA ALA A 145 -8.44 -11.03 -6.49
C ALA A 145 -8.29 -9.52 -6.33
N GLN A 146 -9.04 -8.77 -7.14
CA GLN A 146 -9.11 -7.33 -7.02
C GLN A 146 -10.50 -6.77 -7.37
N ASP A 147 -10.92 -5.71 -6.68
CA ASP A 147 -12.05 -4.85 -7.08
C ASP A 147 -11.64 -3.39 -6.84
N LEU A 148 -10.95 -2.81 -7.83
CA LEU A 148 -10.39 -1.46 -7.82
C LEU A 148 -11.16 -0.53 -8.78
N GLY A 149 -11.18 0.78 -8.52
CA GLY A 149 -11.85 1.76 -9.38
C GLY A 149 -13.36 1.86 -9.11
N ASP A 150 -14.16 2.16 -10.14
CA ASP A 150 -15.63 2.39 -10.05
C ASP A 150 -16.02 3.73 -9.36
N ILE A 151 -17.27 4.15 -9.52
CA ILE A 151 -17.84 5.38 -8.92
C ILE A 151 -18.47 5.13 -7.55
N HIS A 152 -18.49 3.87 -7.10
CA HIS A 152 -19.18 3.47 -5.88
C HIS A 152 -18.21 3.16 -4.74
N ALA A 153 -18.58 3.62 -3.55
CA ALA A 153 -17.96 3.15 -2.32
C ALA A 153 -18.23 1.65 -2.11
N ARG A 154 -17.30 0.96 -1.46
CA ARG A 154 -17.48 -0.45 -1.09
C ARG A 154 -17.10 -0.71 0.35
N ARG A 155 -17.91 -1.52 1.02
CA ARG A 155 -17.52 -2.15 2.27
C ARG A 155 -16.86 -3.48 1.94
N ILE A 156 -15.71 -3.75 2.56
CA ILE A 156 -15.08 -5.06 2.54
C ILE A 156 -15.06 -5.66 3.93
N ASN A 157 -15.26 -6.97 4.00
CA ASN A 157 -15.07 -7.77 5.19
C ASN A 157 -14.16 -8.93 4.83
N PHE A 158 -12.94 -8.91 5.37
CA PHE A 158 -11.91 -9.89 5.13
C PHE A 158 -11.85 -10.89 6.29
N PHE A 159 -11.79 -12.17 5.96
CA PHE A 159 -11.61 -13.28 6.89
C PHE A 159 -10.22 -13.86 6.65
N PRO A 160 -9.18 -13.40 7.39
CA PRO A 160 -7.80 -13.77 7.14
C PRO A 160 -7.54 -15.27 7.26
N GLN A 161 -8.19 -15.96 8.20
CA GLN A 161 -7.99 -17.40 8.35
C GLN A 161 -8.40 -18.20 7.10
N GLU A 162 -9.52 -17.82 6.47
CA GLU A 162 -10.07 -18.46 5.27
C GLU A 162 -9.53 -17.89 3.95
N GLY A 163 -8.89 -16.72 3.99
CA GLY A 163 -8.52 -15.95 2.80
C GLY A 163 -9.74 -15.38 2.04
N ARG A 164 -10.95 -15.41 2.61
CA ARG A 164 -12.19 -14.96 1.96
C ARG A 164 -12.42 -13.46 2.17
N VAL A 165 -12.85 -12.76 1.13
CA VAL A 165 -13.28 -11.35 1.22
C VAL A 165 -14.71 -11.22 0.72
N MET A 166 -15.56 -10.59 1.51
CA MET A 166 -16.92 -10.21 1.12
C MET A 166 -16.94 -8.74 0.75
N VAL A 167 -17.34 -8.43 -0.49
CA VAL A 167 -17.45 -7.05 -0.99
C VAL A 167 -18.91 -6.68 -1.13
N ARG A 168 -19.30 -5.54 -0.56
CA ARG A 168 -20.62 -4.93 -0.76
C ARG A 168 -20.44 -3.53 -1.31
N ARG A 169 -20.81 -3.35 -2.58
CA ARG A 169 -20.93 -2.01 -3.18
C ARG A 169 -22.09 -1.29 -2.50
N MET A 170 -21.87 -0.02 -2.15
CA MET A 170 -22.89 0.83 -1.57
C MET A 170 -23.68 1.46 -2.71
N ALA A 171 -25.00 1.37 -2.64
CA ALA A 171 -25.87 1.95 -3.66
C ALA A 171 -25.64 3.47 -3.74
N PRO A 172 -25.67 4.06 -4.95
CA PRO A 172 -25.72 5.51 -5.08
C PRO A 172 -26.96 6.02 -4.33
N HIS A 173 -26.86 7.19 -3.68
CA HIS A 173 -27.94 7.87 -2.94
C HIS A 173 -28.12 7.52 -1.46
N HIS A 174 -27.24 6.73 -0.83
CA HIS A 174 -27.08 6.81 0.62
C HIS A 174 -26.30 8.08 0.99
N GLN A 175 -26.94 9.25 0.88
CA GLN A 175 -26.34 10.57 1.17
C GLN A 175 -25.57 10.58 2.51
N LYS A 176 -26.13 9.94 3.55
CA LYS A 176 -25.45 9.83 4.86
C LYS A 176 -24.14 9.04 4.81
N GLY A 177 -24.09 7.98 4.00
CA GLY A 177 -22.92 7.13 3.82
C GLY A 177 -21.82 7.83 3.02
N GLU A 178 -22.18 8.47 1.92
CA GLU A 178 -21.26 9.26 1.08
C GLU A 178 -20.62 10.41 1.87
N VAL A 179 -21.42 11.18 2.62
CA VAL A 179 -20.92 12.27 3.47
C VAL A 179 -19.97 11.77 4.56
N LEU A 180 -20.24 10.61 5.16
CA LEU A 180 -19.36 10.05 6.18
C LEU A 180 -18.02 9.58 5.58
N ILE A 181 -18.05 9.03 4.37
CA ILE A 181 -16.84 8.63 3.65
C ILE A 181 -16.04 9.86 3.27
N ALA A 182 -16.69 10.92 2.75
CA ALA A 182 -16.05 12.20 2.44
C ALA A 182 -15.29 12.79 3.61
N LYS A 183 -15.97 12.94 4.75
CA LYS A 183 -15.34 13.47 5.97
C LYS A 183 -14.14 12.65 6.42
N ARG A 184 -14.18 11.33 6.22
CA ARG A 184 -13.05 10.43 6.56
C ARG A 184 -11.91 10.56 5.57
N GLU A 185 -12.21 10.71 4.29
CA GLU A 185 -11.20 10.88 3.24
C GLU A 185 -10.50 12.24 3.34
N GLU A 186 -11.25 13.31 3.62
CA GLU A 186 -10.69 14.64 3.90
C GLU A 186 -9.78 14.61 5.12
N ALA A 187 -10.25 14.06 6.25
CA ALA A 187 -9.44 13.94 7.46
C ALA A 187 -8.20 13.05 7.25
N ALA A 188 -8.31 12.00 6.44
CA ALA A 188 -7.17 11.16 6.09
C ALA A 188 -6.15 11.93 5.23
N ALA A 189 -6.61 12.66 4.22
CA ALA A 189 -5.75 13.48 3.37
C ALA A 189 -5.01 14.55 4.19
N GLU A 190 -5.71 15.27 5.06
CA GLU A 190 -5.12 16.27 5.96
C GLU A 190 -4.05 15.65 6.88
N PHE A 191 -4.36 14.49 7.48
CA PHE A 191 -3.42 13.76 8.32
C PHE A 191 -2.14 13.39 7.56
N VAL A 192 -2.28 12.77 6.39
CA VAL A 192 -1.12 12.35 5.57
C VAL A 192 -0.31 13.56 5.09
N GLN A 193 -0.98 14.67 4.72
CA GLN A 193 -0.29 15.92 4.35
C GLN A 193 0.51 16.50 5.53
N SER A 194 -0.03 16.48 6.76
CA SER A 194 0.69 16.97 7.94
C SER A 194 1.94 16.13 8.24
N GLU A 195 1.84 14.80 8.15
CA GLU A 195 2.93 13.85 8.39
C GLU A 195 4.04 13.90 7.32
N THR A 196 3.67 14.23 6.07
CA THR A 196 4.64 14.40 4.98
C THR A 196 5.32 15.77 4.98
N ARG A 197 4.69 16.80 5.57
CA ARG A 197 5.25 18.16 5.71
C ARG A 197 6.13 18.36 6.95
N ALA A 198 6.13 17.43 7.92
CA ALA A 198 6.99 17.53 9.09
C ALA A 198 8.48 17.63 8.66
N PRO A 199 9.27 18.55 9.25
CA PRO A 199 10.62 18.81 8.79
C PRO A 199 11.47 17.56 8.91
N GLN A 200 12.10 17.18 7.79
CA GLN A 200 13.19 16.21 7.82
C GLN A 200 14.33 16.85 8.60
N ASN A 201 14.52 16.44 9.85
CA ASN A 201 15.68 16.83 10.65
C ASN A 201 16.92 16.11 10.07
N VAL A 202 17.30 16.50 8.85
CA VAL A 202 18.51 16.08 8.17
C VAL A 202 19.50 17.20 8.41
N GLU A 203 20.22 17.08 9.51
CA GLU A 203 21.42 17.88 9.69
C GLU A 203 22.41 17.44 8.61
N ARG A 204 22.69 18.33 7.66
CA ARG A 204 23.83 18.14 6.77
C ARG A 204 25.07 18.12 7.66
N PHE A 205 25.85 17.05 7.56
CA PHE A 205 27.17 17.00 8.18
C PHE A 205 28.02 18.10 7.54
N ASP A 206 28.18 19.23 8.21
CA ASP A 206 29.25 20.15 7.89
C ASP A 206 30.58 19.47 8.20
N LYS A 207 31.58 19.68 7.34
CA LYS A 207 32.92 19.16 7.58
C LYS A 207 33.35 19.57 9.01
N PRO A 208 33.76 18.62 9.87
CA PRO A 208 34.16 18.96 11.22
C PRO A 208 35.30 19.99 11.17
N ALA A 209 35.13 21.09 11.90
CA ALA A 209 36.16 22.10 12.10
C ALA A 209 37.24 21.50 13.00
N GLY A 210 38.21 20.85 12.38
CA GLY A 210 39.31 20.16 13.04
C GLY A 210 39.84 19.10 12.10
N GLY A 211 40.99 19.37 11.50
CA GLY A 211 41.61 18.52 10.47
C GLY A 211 41.84 17.10 10.96
N MET A 212 40.87 16.23 10.75
CA MET A 212 41.05 14.79 10.86
C MET A 212 41.84 14.36 9.61
N LYS A 213 43.10 13.94 9.82
CA LYS A 213 43.92 13.38 8.75
C LYS A 213 43.23 12.13 8.23
N VAL A 214 42.64 12.24 7.04
CA VAL A 214 42.25 11.08 6.25
C VAL A 214 43.55 10.47 5.73
N GLU A 215 44.04 9.42 6.38
CA GLU A 215 45.10 8.61 5.80
C GLU A 215 44.54 7.95 4.53
N ARG A 216 45.01 8.44 3.38
CA ARG A 216 44.83 7.74 2.11
C ARG A 216 45.73 6.51 2.16
N PHE A 217 45.13 5.33 2.23
CA PHE A 217 45.82 4.08 1.92
C PHE A 217 46.12 4.08 0.42
N ASP A 218 47.24 4.70 0.04
CA ASP A 218 47.79 4.59 -1.30
C ASP A 218 48.48 3.23 -1.48
N LYS A 219 47.90 2.42 -2.36
CA LYS A 219 48.45 1.27 -3.13
C LYS A 219 48.72 -0.06 -2.41
N PRO A 220 48.21 -1.16 -2.99
CA PRO A 220 49.03 -2.31 -3.33
C PRO A 220 49.60 -2.17 -4.75
N ALA A 221 50.87 -2.53 -4.88
CA ALA A 221 51.54 -2.72 -6.15
C ALA A 221 50.97 -3.93 -6.91
N GLY A 222 50.99 -3.87 -8.25
CA GLY A 222 50.74 -5.04 -9.10
C GLY A 222 49.55 -4.87 -10.03
N GLY A 223 49.82 -4.87 -11.33
CA GLY A 223 48.86 -4.51 -12.37
C GLY A 223 47.70 -5.48 -12.55
N MET A 224 46.52 -4.91 -12.80
CA MET A 224 45.44 -5.58 -13.52
C MET A 224 44.74 -4.53 -14.38
N LYS A 225 44.71 -4.76 -15.69
CA LYS A 225 44.06 -3.89 -16.67
C LYS A 225 42.55 -3.88 -16.41
N VAL A 226 41.99 -2.69 -16.20
CA VAL A 226 40.54 -2.49 -16.22
C VAL A 226 40.16 -2.10 -17.65
N GLU A 227 39.58 -3.04 -18.40
CA GLU A 227 38.93 -2.72 -19.67
C GLU A 227 37.61 -1.98 -19.39
N ARG A 228 37.46 -0.79 -19.99
CA ARG A 228 36.19 -0.07 -20.04
C ARG A 228 35.28 -0.76 -21.06
N PHE A 229 34.14 -1.27 -20.61
CA PHE A 229 33.04 -1.66 -21.47
C PHE A 229 31.95 -0.58 -21.43
N ASP A 230 32.15 0.49 -22.20
CA ASP A 230 31.07 1.39 -22.60
C ASP A 230 30.56 0.95 -23.98
N LYS A 231 29.41 0.27 -24.03
CA LYS A 231 28.54 0.25 -25.22
C LYS A 231 27.06 0.23 -24.79
N PRO A 232 26.21 1.10 -25.36
CA PRO A 232 24.77 1.05 -25.16
C PRO A 232 24.19 -0.11 -25.99
N ALA A 233 23.37 -0.96 -25.36
CA ALA A 233 22.58 -1.96 -26.06
C ALA A 233 21.35 -1.29 -26.68
N THR A 234 21.22 -1.39 -28.01
CA THR A 234 20.02 -1.05 -28.77
C THR A 234 18.89 -2.05 -28.49
N PRO A 235 17.63 -1.62 -28.33
CA PRO A 235 16.51 -2.54 -28.17
C PRO A 235 16.07 -3.11 -29.52
N SER A 236 15.93 -4.43 -29.60
CA SER A 236 15.25 -5.12 -30.70
C SER A 236 13.73 -5.06 -30.50
N PRO A 237 12.93 -4.95 -31.59
CA PRO A 237 11.48 -4.78 -31.49
C PRO A 237 10.76 -6.08 -31.10
N MET A 238 9.93 -6.01 -30.06
CA MET A 238 8.97 -7.06 -29.71
C MET A 238 7.85 -7.13 -30.75
N ARG A 239 7.64 -8.35 -31.26
CA ARG A 239 6.60 -8.72 -32.21
C ARG A 239 5.25 -8.75 -31.50
N VAL A 240 4.30 -7.96 -31.98
CA VAL A 240 2.89 -7.95 -31.57
C VAL A 240 2.18 -9.07 -32.32
N GLU A 241 1.75 -10.13 -31.65
CA GLU A 241 0.79 -11.09 -32.21
C GLU A 241 -0.62 -10.55 -31.98
N ARG A 242 -1.28 -10.19 -33.07
CA ARG A 242 -2.70 -9.84 -33.11
C ARG A 242 -3.51 -11.14 -33.07
N PHE A 243 -4.38 -11.28 -32.07
CA PHE A 243 -5.45 -12.26 -32.11
C PHE A 243 -6.64 -11.65 -32.87
N ASP A 244 -6.82 -12.10 -34.12
CA ASP A 244 -8.01 -11.82 -34.90
C ASP A 244 -9.21 -12.58 -34.33
N LYS A 245 -10.30 -11.84 -34.13
CA LYS A 245 -11.63 -12.39 -33.84
C LYS A 245 -12.14 -13.13 -35.08
N ALA A 246 -12.33 -14.45 -34.96
CA ALA A 246 -13.21 -15.17 -35.87
C ALA A 246 -14.68 -14.95 -35.43
N LYS A 247 -15.41 -14.18 -36.24
CA LYS A 247 -16.87 -14.24 -36.34
C LYS A 247 -17.22 -15.18 -37.49
N SER A 248 -17.85 -16.31 -37.19
CA SER A 248 -19.02 -16.86 -37.90
C SER A 248 -19.45 -18.14 -37.17
#